data_AF-A0A2E9LX74-F1
#
_entry.id   AF-A0A2E9LX74-F1
#
_cell.length_a   1.000
_cell.length_b   1.000
_cell.length_c   1.000
_cell.angle_alpha   90.00
_cell.angle_beta   90.00
_cell.angle_gamma   90.00
#
_symmetry.space_group_name_H-M   'P 1'
#
loop_
_entity.id
_entity.type
_entity.pdbx_description
1 polymer ?
#
loop_
_entity_poly.entity_id
_entity_poly.type
_entity_poly.pdbx_seq_one_letter_code
_entity_poly.pdbx_strand_id
1 'polypeptide(L)'
;MIMRVMTLWLVGCGLLWAFSSSAQDEATGLSSDDDASGYLSAFRQRALDAALQSGARVKGVAYLDDQGRLHERAMFSSEADIRGIQVESYLEAMGGQDALDAIQVSDEARCQLWTGSGPQSGLVTIRLTSSAMREASERALHRKQETLLVSALQSTLRAQGYRVLAPVGPKPESYQDTTYARALVGNWSEGPAPDFVVSVNIRMLTDDREENDLYINHPGLASMAYVLSSTAKPVKFAVTLSFSQPAARREMGDYRALIETGAYRAFESGEWVTEQDEEDLEDWVAAVTREFSDSTACLPRVFAVTRDGAERFSIDAGRTRGVVEGQWLLVGDRELMVNNVVSDMTLDTLVMLKVVRADDHRAQAEPLPSGEGALVSQGELLGTLP
;
A
#
# COMPACT_ATOMS: atom_id res chain seq x y z
N MET A 1 27.30 7.54 72.27
CA MET A 1 27.67 6.50 73.26
C MET A 1 27.08 5.18 72.75
N ILE A 2 27.95 4.27 72.30
CA ILE A 2 27.78 2.79 72.19
C ILE A 2 26.65 2.32 71.23
N MET A 3 26.86 1.93 69.96
CA MET A 3 27.55 0.76 69.36
C MET A 3 27.03 -0.63 69.78
N ARG A 4 26.78 -1.50 68.77
CA ARG A 4 26.55 -2.97 68.75
C ARG A 4 25.08 -3.41 68.61
N VAL A 5 24.68 -4.44 67.84
CA VAL A 5 25.40 -5.49 67.09
C VAL A 5 24.47 -6.13 66.03
N MET A 6 25.15 -6.75 65.07
CA MET A 6 24.79 -7.47 63.86
C MET A 6 24.21 -8.88 64.11
N THR A 7 23.22 -9.31 63.30
CA THR A 7 22.86 -10.72 62.95
C THR A 7 21.84 -10.64 61.81
N LEU A 8 22.17 -10.78 60.52
CA LEU A 8 22.65 -11.91 59.73
C LEU A 8 21.70 -13.13 59.74
N TRP A 9 20.79 -13.18 58.76
CA TRP A 9 20.21 -14.41 58.21
C TRP A 9 20.29 -14.33 56.68
N LEU A 10 21.15 -15.19 56.12
CA LEU A 10 21.24 -15.56 54.72
C LEU A 10 20.30 -16.75 54.47
N VAL A 11 19.79 -16.84 53.24
CA VAL A 11 19.27 -17.99 52.45
C VAL A 11 18.07 -17.43 51.68
N GLY A 12 18.14 -17.12 50.40
CA GLY A 12 18.56 -18.00 49.30
C GLY A 12 17.36 -18.08 48.36
N CYS A 13 17.31 -17.21 47.35
CA CYS A 13 16.35 -17.32 46.27
C CYS A 13 17.03 -16.81 45.00
N GLY A 14 17.64 -17.74 44.26
CA GLY A 14 18.07 -17.50 42.89
C GLY A 14 16.83 -17.36 42.02
N LEU A 15 16.64 -16.16 41.46
CA LEU A 15 15.67 -15.92 40.40
C LEU A 15 16.46 -15.35 39.22
N LEU A 16 16.64 -16.26 38.27
CA LEU A 16 16.96 -16.10 36.86
C LEU A 16 16.79 -14.65 36.37
N TRP A 17 17.92 -14.00 36.09
CA TRP A 17 17.94 -12.84 35.22
C TRP A 17 17.62 -13.32 33.81
N ALA A 18 16.33 -13.28 33.46
CA ALA A 18 15.93 -13.27 32.07
C ALA A 18 16.43 -11.95 31.48
N PHE A 19 17.51 -12.03 30.72
CA PHE A 19 17.85 -10.98 29.76
C PHE A 19 16.72 -10.98 28.72
N SER A 20 15.72 -10.13 28.95
CA SER A 20 14.78 -9.74 27.92
C SER A 20 15.57 -8.90 26.92
N SER A 21 16.11 -9.54 25.89
CA SER A 21 16.56 -8.88 24.68
C SER A 21 15.34 -8.29 23.99
N SER A 22 14.93 -7.10 24.39
CA SER A 22 14.08 -6.25 23.57
C SER A 22 14.91 -5.85 22.35
N ALA A 23 14.70 -6.55 21.24
CA ALA A 23 15.07 -6.08 19.92
C ALA A 23 14.28 -4.79 19.68
N GLN A 24 14.91 -3.66 19.96
CA GLN A 24 14.49 -2.37 19.45
C GLN A 24 14.82 -2.40 17.96
N ASP A 25 13.84 -2.77 17.16
CA ASP A 25 13.88 -2.58 15.71
C ASP A 25 13.56 -1.09 15.45
N GLU A 26 14.52 -0.23 15.78
CA GLU A 26 14.55 1.13 15.25
C GLU A 26 14.80 1.01 13.75
N ALA A 27 14.01 1.73 12.95
CA ALA A 27 14.16 1.84 11.51
C ALA A 27 15.52 2.45 11.13
N THR A 28 16.60 1.66 11.23
CA THR A 28 17.89 1.97 10.65
C THR A 28 17.80 1.69 9.17
N GLY A 29 17.46 2.74 8.41
CA GLY A 29 17.47 2.69 6.95
C GLY A 29 18.83 2.25 6.43
N LEU A 30 18.80 1.44 5.37
CA LEU A 30 19.98 1.00 4.61
C LEU A 30 20.89 2.22 4.37
N SER A 31 22.11 2.20 4.92
CA SER A 31 22.97 3.39 5.01
C SER A 31 24.13 3.36 4.04
N SER A 32 24.51 2.15 3.61
CA SER A 32 25.63 1.88 2.72
C SER A 32 25.20 1.05 1.51
N ASP A 33 26.09 0.99 0.52
CA ASP A 33 25.94 0.18 -0.68
C ASP A 33 25.95 -1.33 -0.31
N ASP A 34 26.73 -1.72 0.71
CA ASP A 34 26.77 -3.09 1.26
C ASP A 34 25.46 -3.48 1.94
N ASP A 35 24.85 -2.57 2.73
CA ASP A 35 23.54 -2.81 3.35
C ASP A 35 22.46 -3.04 2.28
N ALA A 36 22.47 -2.22 1.22
CA ALA A 36 21.53 -2.33 0.12
C ALA A 36 21.70 -3.64 -0.65
N SER A 37 22.94 -4.05 -0.93
CA SER A 37 23.24 -5.35 -1.53
C SER A 37 22.74 -6.50 -0.65
N GLY A 38 23.00 -6.44 0.66
CA GLY A 38 22.52 -7.41 1.63
C GLY A 38 21.00 -7.51 1.68
N TYR A 39 20.30 -6.37 1.64
CA TYR A 39 18.84 -6.34 1.56
C TYR A 39 18.31 -6.98 0.27
N LEU A 40 18.92 -6.68 -0.88
CA LEU A 40 18.54 -7.26 -2.16
C LEU A 40 18.66 -8.78 -2.14
N SER A 41 19.78 -9.31 -1.65
CA SER A 41 20.01 -10.75 -1.50
C SER A 41 19.01 -11.39 -0.53
N ALA A 42 18.73 -10.74 0.60
CA ALA A 42 17.73 -11.21 1.55
C ALA A 42 16.31 -11.19 0.96
N PHE A 43 15.95 -10.18 0.17
CA PHE A 43 14.67 -10.11 -0.53
C PHE A 43 14.54 -11.22 -1.58
N ARG A 44 15.59 -11.45 -2.39
CA ARG A 44 15.63 -12.57 -3.34
C ARG A 44 15.39 -13.91 -2.65
N GLN A 45 16.05 -14.16 -1.50
CA GLN A 45 15.81 -15.39 -0.72
C GLN A 45 14.34 -15.53 -0.29
N ARG A 46 13.76 -14.46 0.27
CA ARG A 46 12.35 -14.49 0.71
C ARG A 46 11.38 -14.73 -0.44
N ALA A 47 11.66 -14.16 -1.61
CA ALA A 47 10.86 -14.41 -2.82
C ALA A 47 10.93 -15.88 -3.26
N LEU A 48 12.12 -16.48 -3.24
CA LEU A 48 12.31 -17.90 -3.53
C LEU A 48 11.58 -18.79 -2.50
N ASP A 49 11.72 -18.50 -1.21
CA ASP A 49 11.04 -19.24 -0.15
C ASP A 49 9.52 -19.15 -0.30
N ALA A 50 8.99 -17.97 -0.61
CA ALA A 50 7.57 -17.76 -0.87
C ALA A 50 7.08 -18.53 -2.11
N ALA A 51 7.89 -18.58 -3.18
CA ALA A 51 7.60 -19.35 -4.38
C ALA A 51 7.53 -20.86 -4.08
N LEU A 52 8.51 -21.40 -3.34
CA LEU A 52 8.55 -22.80 -2.95
C LEU A 52 7.38 -23.18 -2.04
N GLN A 53 7.03 -22.34 -1.07
CA GLN A 53 5.83 -22.51 -0.24
C GLN A 53 4.55 -22.52 -1.08
N SER A 54 4.53 -21.77 -2.18
CA SER A 54 3.42 -21.72 -3.15
C SER A 54 3.43 -22.87 -4.15
N GLY A 55 4.33 -23.84 -4.00
CA GLY A 55 4.40 -25.05 -4.82
C GLY A 55 5.27 -24.93 -6.08
N ALA A 56 6.12 -23.90 -6.17
CA ALA A 56 7.13 -23.83 -7.23
C ALA A 56 8.03 -25.07 -7.22
N ARG A 57 8.47 -25.47 -8.40
CA ARG A 57 9.43 -26.54 -8.59
C ARG A 57 10.65 -25.98 -9.30
N VAL A 58 11.82 -26.40 -8.86
CA VAL A 58 13.06 -26.15 -9.58
C VAL A 58 13.10 -27.14 -10.73
N LYS A 59 13.24 -26.65 -11.97
CA LYS A 59 13.48 -27.55 -13.10
C LYS A 59 14.85 -28.18 -12.93
N GLY A 60 14.87 -29.50 -12.72
CA GLY A 60 16.11 -30.25 -12.78
C GLY A 60 16.69 -30.20 -14.19
N VAL A 61 17.94 -29.80 -14.33
CA VAL A 61 18.66 -29.92 -15.59
C VAL A 61 19.11 -31.35 -15.81
N ALA A 62 18.87 -31.80 -17.05
CA ALA A 62 19.55 -32.92 -17.63
C ALA A 62 20.49 -32.37 -18.72
N TYR A 63 21.81 -32.51 -18.55
CA TYR A 63 22.79 -32.11 -19.55
C TYR A 63 23.70 -33.29 -19.92
N LEU A 64 24.16 -33.32 -21.16
CA LEU A 64 25.12 -34.32 -21.65
C LEU A 64 26.52 -33.75 -21.53
N ASP A 65 27.45 -34.48 -20.90
CA ASP A 65 28.86 -34.08 -20.84
C ASP A 65 29.60 -34.33 -22.18
N ASP A 66 30.84 -33.88 -22.25
CA ASP A 66 31.75 -34.03 -23.39
C ASP A 66 32.03 -35.51 -23.75
N GLN A 67 31.68 -36.44 -22.87
CA GLN A 67 31.78 -37.89 -23.06
C GLN A 67 30.44 -38.52 -23.47
N GLY A 68 29.39 -37.72 -23.68
CA GLY A 68 28.06 -38.17 -24.06
C GLY A 68 27.29 -38.83 -22.91
N ARG A 69 27.66 -38.57 -21.65
CA ARG A 69 26.94 -39.08 -20.47
C ARG A 69 25.92 -38.05 -20.02
N LEU A 70 24.67 -38.48 -19.93
CA LEU A 70 23.58 -37.68 -19.39
C LEU A 70 23.75 -37.56 -17.86
N HIS A 71 23.86 -36.34 -17.38
CA HIS A 71 23.79 -35.98 -15.97
C HIS A 71 22.43 -35.35 -15.71
N GLU A 72 21.56 -36.07 -15.01
CA GLU A 72 20.26 -35.57 -14.57
C GLU A 72 20.36 -35.20 -13.09
N ARG A 73 20.20 -33.91 -12.78
CA ARG A 73 20.12 -33.40 -11.41
C ARG A 73 18.72 -32.85 -11.18
N ALA A 74 17.80 -33.73 -10.80
CA ALA A 74 16.51 -33.31 -10.27
C ALA A 74 16.67 -33.00 -8.78
N MET A 75 16.70 -31.72 -8.40
CA MET A 75 16.56 -31.34 -7.01
C MET A 75 15.07 -31.43 -6.64
N PHE A 76 14.64 -32.64 -6.26
CA PHE A 76 13.37 -32.84 -5.59
C PHE A 76 13.47 -32.27 -4.17
N SER A 77 12.98 -31.06 -3.93
CA SER A 77 12.64 -30.64 -2.56
C SER A 77 11.36 -31.35 -2.15
N SER A 78 11.50 -32.61 -1.71
CA SER A 78 10.49 -33.20 -0.84
C SER A 78 10.42 -32.38 0.44
N GLU A 79 9.21 -32.05 0.90
CA GLU A 79 8.87 -31.47 2.21
C GLU A 79 9.92 -31.79 3.28
N ALA A 80 10.90 -30.91 3.43
CA ALA A 80 11.89 -30.97 4.50
C ALA A 80 12.24 -29.53 4.83
N ASP A 81 11.97 -29.18 6.08
CA ASP A 81 12.35 -27.94 6.73
C ASP A 81 13.87 -27.71 6.55
N ILE A 82 14.28 -26.86 5.60
CA ILE A 82 15.68 -26.45 5.42
C ILE A 82 15.81 -24.98 5.78
N ARG A 83 15.97 -24.73 7.08
CA ARG A 83 16.40 -23.43 7.61
C ARG A 83 17.92 -23.34 7.52
N GLY A 84 18.43 -22.44 6.67
CA GLY A 84 19.76 -21.84 6.87
C GLY A 84 20.85 -22.09 5.82
N ILE A 85 20.56 -22.03 4.52
CA ILE A 85 21.60 -22.07 3.47
C ILE A 85 21.55 -20.78 2.63
N GLN A 86 22.71 -20.17 2.36
CA GLN A 86 22.85 -18.91 1.61
C GLN A 86 22.54 -19.05 0.12
N VAL A 87 21.81 -18.08 -0.44
CA VAL A 87 21.31 -18.01 -1.83
C VAL A 87 22.42 -18.16 -2.88
N GLU A 88 23.58 -17.55 -2.62
CA GLU A 88 24.73 -17.59 -3.54
C GLU A 88 25.18 -19.04 -3.78
N SER A 89 25.17 -19.88 -2.75
CA SER A 89 25.44 -21.31 -2.91
C SER A 89 24.33 -22.07 -3.64
N TYR A 90 23.09 -21.58 -3.61
CA TYR A 90 21.97 -22.18 -4.32
C TYR A 90 22.07 -21.87 -5.82
N LEU A 91 22.28 -20.61 -6.19
CA LEU A 91 22.43 -20.19 -7.58
C LEU A 91 23.77 -20.67 -8.20
N GLU A 92 24.87 -20.70 -7.45
CA GLU A 92 26.15 -21.29 -7.90
C GLU A 92 26.11 -22.82 -7.99
N ALA A 93 25.46 -23.52 -7.06
CA ALA A 93 25.32 -24.99 -7.14
C ALA A 93 24.39 -25.43 -8.29
N MET A 94 23.52 -24.53 -8.77
CA MET A 94 22.59 -24.71 -9.90
C MET A 94 23.17 -24.28 -11.26
N GLY A 95 24.48 -24.00 -11.36
CA GLY A 95 25.21 -23.99 -12.64
C GLY A 95 24.75 -22.96 -13.69
N GLY A 96 24.00 -21.92 -13.31
CA GLY A 96 23.62 -20.81 -14.20
C GLY A 96 22.74 -21.18 -15.40
N GLN A 97 22.11 -22.36 -15.41
CA GLN A 97 21.23 -22.83 -16.49
C GLN A 97 19.87 -23.36 -16.02
N ASP A 98 19.59 -23.33 -14.72
CA ASP A 98 18.37 -23.86 -14.11
C ASP A 98 17.30 -22.78 -14.03
N ALA A 99 16.10 -23.08 -14.51
CA ALA A 99 14.98 -22.14 -14.59
C ALA A 99 13.90 -22.45 -13.55
N LEU A 100 13.62 -21.54 -12.62
CA LEU A 100 12.39 -21.51 -11.82
C LEU A 100 11.20 -21.23 -12.74
N ASP A 101 10.22 -22.14 -12.70
CA ASP A 101 8.93 -21.89 -13.34
C ASP A 101 8.25 -20.69 -12.67
N ALA A 102 7.69 -19.81 -13.49
CA ALA A 102 6.91 -18.68 -13.00
C ALA A 102 5.72 -19.19 -12.18
N ILE A 103 5.74 -18.89 -10.88
CA ILE A 103 4.67 -19.22 -9.95
C ILE A 103 4.05 -17.94 -9.42
N GLN A 104 2.73 -17.93 -9.30
CA GLN A 104 2.04 -16.89 -8.53
C GLN A 104 2.09 -17.27 -7.04
N VAL A 105 2.66 -16.40 -6.22
CA VAL A 105 2.75 -16.59 -4.78
C VAL A 105 1.35 -16.59 -4.15
N SER A 106 1.10 -17.52 -3.22
CA SER A 106 -0.19 -17.63 -2.51
C SER A 106 -0.44 -16.41 -1.62
N ASP A 107 -1.70 -16.18 -1.23
CA ASP A 107 -2.05 -15.05 -0.36
C ASP A 107 -1.34 -15.14 1.02
N GLU A 108 -1.13 -16.35 1.55
CA GLU A 108 -0.42 -16.59 2.82
C GLU A 108 1.07 -16.29 2.73
N ALA A 109 1.72 -16.73 1.65
CA ALA A 109 3.15 -16.50 1.41
C ALA A 109 3.43 -15.04 0.99
N ARG A 110 2.45 -14.33 0.42
CA ARG A 110 2.56 -12.93 0.01
C ARG A 110 2.90 -12.01 1.18
N CYS A 111 2.32 -12.25 2.36
CA CYS A 111 2.65 -11.47 3.55
C CYS A 111 4.14 -11.61 3.88
N GLN A 112 4.70 -12.82 3.85
CA GLN A 112 6.12 -13.05 4.14
C GLN A 112 7.03 -12.34 3.14
N LEU A 113 6.65 -12.36 1.85
CA LEU A 113 7.40 -11.70 0.78
C LEU A 113 7.51 -10.18 1.00
N TRP A 114 6.40 -9.52 1.33
CA TRP A 114 6.34 -8.06 1.47
C TRP A 114 6.49 -7.57 2.92
N THR A 115 6.81 -8.44 3.86
CA THR A 115 7.05 -8.04 5.26
C THR A 115 8.39 -7.35 5.43
N GLY A 116 8.36 -6.03 5.57
CA GLY A 116 9.43 -5.20 6.09
C GLY A 116 8.78 -4.04 6.85
N SER A 117 8.83 -4.09 8.18
CA SER A 117 8.37 -3.05 9.12
C SER A 117 6.85 -2.83 9.23
N GLY A 118 6.37 -2.72 10.47
CA GLY A 118 4.98 -2.42 10.82
C GLY A 118 4.45 -1.05 10.36
N PRO A 119 3.38 -0.53 11.01
CA PRO A 119 2.36 0.30 10.37
C PRO A 119 2.88 1.67 9.91
N GLN A 120 3.29 1.73 8.65
CA GLN A 120 2.86 2.85 7.81
C GLN A 120 1.91 2.25 6.79
N SER A 121 0.62 2.25 7.13
CA SER A 121 -0.43 1.62 6.33
C SER A 121 -0.45 2.14 4.88
N GLY A 122 0.19 3.28 4.62
CA GLY A 122 0.50 3.81 3.30
C GLY A 122 0.00 5.23 3.17
N LEU A 123 0.20 5.81 1.99
CA LEU A 123 -0.30 7.11 1.61
C LEU A 123 -1.66 6.97 0.92
N VAL A 124 -2.69 7.56 1.49
CA VAL A 124 -4.05 7.56 0.90
C VAL A 124 -4.42 8.95 0.45
N THR A 125 -5.03 9.05 -0.72
CA THR A 125 -5.71 10.28 -1.14
C THR A 125 -7.21 10.06 -1.25
N ILE A 126 -7.98 11.08 -0.92
CA ILE A 126 -9.44 11.08 -1.08
C ILE A 126 -9.77 11.92 -2.31
N ARG A 127 -10.49 11.32 -3.26
CA ARG A 127 -10.88 11.96 -4.52
C ARG A 127 -12.40 12.13 -4.56
N LEU A 128 -12.87 13.37 -4.67
CA LEU A 128 -14.30 13.64 -4.85
C LEU A 128 -14.66 13.51 -6.34
N THR A 129 -15.62 12.65 -6.67
CA THR A 129 -16.09 12.42 -8.06
C THR A 129 -17.57 12.77 -8.26
N SER A 130 -18.22 13.34 -7.23
CA SER A 130 -19.60 13.79 -7.29
C SER A 130 -19.84 14.78 -8.44
N SER A 131 -20.93 14.62 -9.17
CA SER A 131 -21.32 15.54 -10.25
C SER A 131 -21.76 16.90 -9.72
N ALA A 132 -21.46 17.97 -10.47
CA ALA A 132 -21.91 19.31 -10.11
C ALA A 132 -23.45 19.41 -10.10
N MET A 133 -24.03 19.78 -8.95
CA MET A 133 -25.47 20.01 -8.85
C MET A 133 -25.87 21.37 -9.42
N ARG A 134 -27.06 21.45 -10.03
CA ARG A 134 -27.55 22.66 -10.71
C ARG A 134 -28.09 23.71 -9.74
N GLU A 135 -28.80 23.30 -8.69
CA GLU A 135 -29.43 24.22 -7.74
C GLU A 135 -28.47 24.63 -6.62
N ALA A 136 -28.48 25.92 -6.25
CA ALA A 136 -27.58 26.45 -5.21
C ALA A 136 -27.89 25.90 -3.80
N SER A 137 -29.17 25.70 -3.50
CA SER A 137 -29.68 25.09 -2.26
C SER A 137 -29.20 23.66 -2.11
N GLU A 138 -29.36 22.85 -3.14
CA GLU A 138 -28.95 21.43 -3.15
C GLU A 138 -27.43 21.29 -3.09
N ARG A 139 -26.67 22.15 -3.79
CA ARG A 139 -25.20 22.21 -3.70
C ARG A 139 -24.68 22.46 -2.29
N ALA A 140 -25.40 23.21 -1.47
CA ALA A 140 -24.98 23.50 -0.10
C ALA A 140 -25.22 22.30 0.82
N LEU A 141 -26.35 21.60 0.64
CA LEU A 141 -26.67 20.39 1.39
C LEU A 141 -25.74 19.24 1.02
N HIS A 142 -25.48 19.07 -0.28
CA HIS A 142 -24.54 18.07 -0.80
C HIS A 142 -23.11 18.29 -0.28
N ARG A 143 -22.61 19.55 -0.27
CA ARG A 143 -21.32 19.88 0.34
C ARG A 143 -21.24 19.58 1.84
N LYS A 144 -22.34 19.75 2.58
CA LYS A 144 -22.41 19.36 3.99
C LYS A 144 -22.19 17.85 4.14
N GLN A 145 -22.86 17.05 3.31
CA GLN A 145 -22.67 15.58 3.28
C GLN A 145 -21.25 15.18 2.90
N GLU A 146 -20.67 15.80 1.86
CA GLU A 146 -19.27 15.57 1.48
C GLU A 146 -18.32 15.86 2.63
N THR A 147 -18.54 16.95 3.36
CA THR A 147 -17.69 17.35 4.49
C THR A 147 -17.74 16.31 5.60
N LEU A 148 -18.94 15.81 5.96
CA LEU A 148 -19.11 14.77 6.99
C LEU A 148 -18.37 13.48 6.58
N LEU A 149 -18.61 12.99 5.36
CA LEU A 149 -18.02 11.75 4.87
C LEU A 149 -16.50 11.83 4.74
N VAL A 150 -15.97 12.96 4.23
CA VAL A 150 -14.52 13.17 4.13
C VAL A 150 -13.88 13.26 5.51
N SER A 151 -14.53 13.92 6.47
CA SER A 151 -14.04 13.99 7.86
C SER A 151 -13.97 12.61 8.49
N ALA A 152 -15.04 11.82 8.37
CA ALA A 152 -15.10 10.44 8.84
C ALA A 152 -13.99 9.58 8.20
N LEU A 153 -13.84 9.62 6.87
CA LEU A 153 -12.79 8.89 6.14
C LEU A 153 -11.39 9.27 6.61
N GLN A 154 -11.13 10.57 6.76
CA GLN A 154 -9.83 11.04 7.22
C GLN A 154 -9.53 10.58 8.64
N SER A 155 -10.52 10.63 9.54
CA SER A 155 -10.38 10.20 10.93
C SER A 155 -10.09 8.70 11.01
N THR A 156 -10.92 7.87 10.36
CA THR A 156 -10.82 6.41 10.42
C THR A 156 -9.57 5.88 9.72
N LEU A 157 -9.21 6.40 8.54
CA LEU A 157 -7.97 6.01 7.85
C LEU A 157 -6.73 6.36 8.68
N ARG A 158 -6.70 7.54 9.32
CA ARG A 158 -5.59 7.90 10.22
C ARG A 158 -5.55 6.99 11.44
N ALA A 159 -6.71 6.62 11.99
CA ALA A 159 -6.79 5.65 13.09
C ALA A 159 -6.28 4.25 12.69
N GLN A 160 -6.45 3.86 11.41
CA GLN A 160 -5.84 2.65 10.83
C GLN A 160 -4.35 2.82 10.47
N GLY A 161 -3.71 3.95 10.77
CA GLY A 161 -2.29 4.19 10.54
C GLY A 161 -1.91 4.73 9.15
N TYR A 162 -2.89 5.09 8.31
CA TYR A 162 -2.62 5.69 7.00
C TYR A 162 -2.24 7.17 7.12
N ARG A 163 -1.32 7.60 6.25
CA ARG A 163 -1.07 9.02 6.01
C ARG A 163 -2.07 9.49 4.97
N VAL A 164 -2.98 10.39 5.34
CA VAL A 164 -4.06 10.86 4.45
C VAL A 164 -3.70 12.25 3.91
N LEU A 165 -3.61 12.36 2.59
CA LEU A 165 -3.39 13.62 1.88
C LEU A 165 -4.65 14.50 1.90
N ALA A 166 -4.45 15.78 1.59
CA ALA A 166 -5.57 16.69 1.38
C ALA A 166 -6.49 16.15 0.25
N PRO A 167 -7.82 16.18 0.43
CA PRO A 167 -8.74 15.72 -0.59
C PRO A 167 -8.54 16.48 -1.90
N VAL A 168 -8.51 15.76 -3.01
CA VAL A 168 -8.39 16.34 -4.34
C VAL A 168 -9.77 16.38 -4.97
N GLY A 169 -10.27 17.59 -5.26
CA GLY A 169 -11.50 17.78 -6.02
C GLY A 169 -11.36 17.36 -7.49
N PRO A 170 -12.46 17.33 -8.26
CA PRO A 170 -12.40 17.04 -9.69
C PRO A 170 -11.46 18.03 -10.39
N LYS A 171 -10.40 17.53 -11.03
CA LYS A 171 -9.48 18.37 -11.81
C LYS A 171 -10.22 18.87 -13.05
N PRO A 172 -10.16 20.18 -13.38
CA PRO A 172 -10.68 20.66 -14.65
C PRO A 172 -9.86 20.05 -15.80
N GLU A 173 -10.51 19.30 -16.69
CA GLU A 173 -9.87 18.65 -17.85
C GLU A 173 -9.08 19.64 -18.71
N SER A 174 -9.52 20.90 -18.79
CA SER A 174 -9.03 21.90 -19.74
C SER A 174 -7.69 22.55 -19.39
N TYR A 175 -7.11 22.34 -18.20
CA TYR A 175 -5.93 23.12 -17.76
C TYR A 175 -4.58 22.52 -18.20
N GLN A 176 -4.55 21.27 -18.64
CA GLN A 176 -3.32 20.52 -18.97
C GLN A 176 -3.05 20.39 -20.48
N ASP A 177 -3.98 20.83 -21.33
CA ASP A 177 -3.92 20.61 -22.78
C ASP A 177 -2.76 21.33 -23.47
N THR A 178 -2.25 22.42 -22.88
CA THR A 178 -1.20 23.21 -23.52
C THR A 178 0.19 22.91 -22.96
N THR A 179 1.19 22.87 -23.85
CA THR A 179 2.61 22.75 -23.50
C THR A 179 3.07 23.89 -22.58
N TYR A 180 2.50 25.08 -22.73
CA TYR A 180 2.80 26.25 -21.90
C TYR A 180 2.27 26.09 -20.47
N ALA A 181 1.03 25.61 -20.30
CA ALA A 181 0.50 25.28 -18.98
C ALA A 181 1.39 24.24 -18.29
N ARG A 182 1.75 23.16 -19.00
CA ARG A 182 2.70 22.15 -18.51
C ARG A 182 4.09 22.69 -18.17
N ALA A 183 4.53 23.81 -18.74
CA ALA A 183 5.83 24.41 -18.44
C ALA A 183 5.78 25.37 -17.24
N LEU A 184 4.67 26.09 -17.04
CA LEU A 184 4.47 27.07 -15.97
C LEU A 184 4.09 26.42 -14.64
N VAL A 185 3.19 25.47 -14.76
CA VAL A 185 2.62 24.68 -13.67
C VAL A 185 3.63 23.55 -13.40
N GLY A 186 4.38 23.09 -14.41
CA GLY A 186 4.93 21.74 -14.44
C GLY A 186 3.84 20.81 -14.97
N ASN A 187 4.14 19.54 -15.27
CA ASN A 187 3.09 18.55 -15.08
C ASN A 187 2.73 18.70 -13.60
N TRP A 188 1.65 19.40 -13.22
CA TRP A 188 1.16 19.34 -11.85
C TRP A 188 0.83 17.89 -11.61
N SER A 189 1.83 17.26 -10.99
CA SER A 189 1.84 15.92 -10.47
C SER A 189 0.58 15.75 -9.66
N GLU A 190 0.08 14.53 -9.61
CA GLU A 190 -1.21 14.17 -9.05
C GLU A 190 -1.25 14.28 -7.50
N GLY A 191 -0.57 15.28 -6.92
CA GLY A 191 0.06 15.11 -5.63
C GLY A 191 1.23 14.12 -5.76
N PRO A 192 1.78 13.62 -4.64
CA PRO A 192 2.59 12.40 -4.70
C PRO A 192 1.71 11.23 -5.17
N ALA A 193 2.28 10.26 -5.90
CA ALA A 193 1.54 9.04 -6.22
C ALA A 193 1.08 8.38 -4.91
N PRO A 194 -0.22 8.31 -4.62
CA PRO A 194 -0.70 7.67 -3.41
C PRO A 194 -0.53 6.15 -3.54
N ASP A 195 -0.40 5.45 -2.42
CA ASP A 195 -0.55 3.99 -2.40
C ASP A 195 -1.96 3.64 -2.81
N PHE A 196 -2.92 4.35 -2.23
CA PHE A 196 -4.33 4.08 -2.44
C PHE A 196 -5.14 5.34 -2.69
N VAL A 197 -6.18 5.20 -3.49
CA VAL A 197 -7.17 6.25 -3.73
C VAL A 197 -8.51 5.77 -3.18
N VAL A 198 -9.17 6.63 -2.41
CA VAL A 198 -10.58 6.48 -2.08
C VAL A 198 -11.36 7.47 -2.92
N SER A 199 -12.08 6.97 -3.93
CA SER A 199 -13.00 7.78 -4.73
C SER A 199 -14.35 7.84 -4.04
N VAL A 200 -14.79 9.05 -3.74
CA VAL A 200 -16.04 9.34 -3.03
C VAL A 200 -17.03 9.91 -4.03
N ASN A 201 -18.12 9.20 -4.24
CA ASN A 201 -19.25 9.66 -5.04
C ASN A 201 -20.48 9.81 -4.15
N ILE A 202 -21.04 11.01 -4.10
CA ILE A 202 -22.29 11.27 -3.38
C ILE A 202 -23.32 11.77 -4.38
N ARG A 203 -24.46 11.07 -4.45
CA ARG A 203 -25.62 11.46 -5.27
C ARG A 203 -26.84 11.64 -4.37
N MET A 204 -27.43 12.84 -4.42
CA MET A 204 -28.75 13.09 -3.83
C MET A 204 -29.81 12.48 -4.74
N LEU A 205 -30.65 11.60 -4.20
CA LEU A 205 -31.73 10.96 -4.95
C LEU A 205 -32.96 11.87 -4.99
N THR A 206 -33.62 11.91 -6.13
CA THR A 206 -34.76 12.81 -6.38
C THR A 206 -36.12 12.11 -6.33
N ASP A 207 -36.15 10.78 -6.48
CA ASP A 207 -37.34 9.92 -6.41
C ASP A 207 -36.96 8.51 -5.91
N ASP A 208 -37.92 7.80 -5.30
CA ASP A 208 -37.78 6.44 -4.73
C ASP A 208 -37.48 5.37 -5.79
N ARG A 209 -37.70 5.67 -7.07
CA ARG A 209 -37.32 4.76 -8.17
C ARG A 209 -35.81 4.58 -8.27
N GLU A 210 -35.03 5.62 -7.95
CA GLU A 210 -33.57 5.56 -8.00
C GLU A 210 -32.97 4.71 -6.86
N GLU A 211 -33.75 4.45 -5.81
CA GLU A 211 -33.37 3.61 -4.68
C GLU A 211 -33.38 2.11 -5.04
N ASN A 212 -34.37 1.66 -5.82
CA ASN A 212 -34.49 0.25 -6.21
C ASN A 212 -33.32 -0.23 -7.09
N ASP A 213 -32.63 0.70 -7.76
CA ASP A 213 -31.42 0.42 -8.56
C ASP A 213 -30.14 0.41 -7.70
N LEU A 214 -30.22 0.78 -6.41
CA LEU A 214 -29.09 0.83 -5.50
C LEU A 214 -28.95 -0.49 -4.73
N TYR A 215 -27.94 -1.27 -5.10
CA TYR A 215 -27.54 -2.45 -4.32
C TYR A 215 -26.58 -2.06 -3.19
N ILE A 216 -27.03 -2.22 -1.94
CA ILE A 216 -26.21 -2.05 -0.73
C ILE A 216 -25.46 -3.34 -0.45
N ASN A 217 -24.15 -3.25 -0.26
CA ASN A 217 -23.28 -4.42 -0.13
C ASN A 217 -22.51 -4.50 1.20
N HIS A 218 -22.75 -3.57 2.13
CA HIS A 218 -22.10 -3.56 3.44
C HIS A 218 -23.15 -3.49 4.57
N PRO A 219 -23.14 -4.43 5.53
CA PRO A 219 -24.23 -4.64 6.48
C PRO A 219 -24.36 -3.54 7.53
N GLY A 220 -23.31 -2.73 7.74
CA GLY A 220 -23.33 -1.62 8.70
C GLY A 220 -24.36 -0.52 8.38
N LEU A 221 -24.86 -0.43 7.14
CA LEU A 221 -25.82 0.59 6.69
C LEU A 221 -26.82 0.07 5.65
N ALA A 222 -27.44 -1.08 5.88
CA ALA A 222 -28.67 -1.40 5.14
C ALA A 222 -29.75 -0.39 5.59
N SER A 223 -29.78 0.78 4.92
CA SER A 223 -30.61 1.98 5.17
C SER A 223 -30.50 2.55 6.59
N MET A 224 -29.64 3.55 6.80
CA MET A 224 -29.76 4.41 7.99
C MET A 224 -31.00 5.31 7.80
N ALA A 225 -32.01 5.12 8.64
CA ALA A 225 -33.23 5.90 8.62
C ALA A 225 -33.34 6.67 9.94
N TYR A 226 -33.27 7.99 9.85
CA TYR A 226 -33.33 8.85 11.04
C TYR A 226 -34.76 9.31 11.33
N VAL A 227 -35.04 9.58 12.61
CA VAL A 227 -36.32 10.14 13.03
C VAL A 227 -36.44 11.56 12.49
N LEU A 228 -37.35 11.74 11.53
CA LEU A 228 -37.59 13.03 10.89
C LEU A 228 -38.41 13.94 11.79
N SER A 229 -37.93 15.15 12.08
CA SER A 229 -38.81 16.16 12.68
C SER A 229 -39.89 16.59 11.69
N SER A 230 -41.03 17.04 12.20
CA SER A 230 -42.14 17.52 11.36
C SER A 230 -41.79 18.73 10.49
N THR A 231 -40.66 19.37 10.75
CA THR A 231 -40.16 20.54 10.02
C THR A 231 -39.07 20.22 9.00
N ALA A 232 -38.54 18.98 9.01
CA ALA A 232 -37.47 18.56 8.11
C ALA A 232 -38.02 17.98 6.81
N LYS A 233 -37.34 18.28 5.69
CA LYS A 233 -37.60 17.62 4.41
C LYS A 233 -36.80 16.31 4.36
N PRO A 234 -37.42 15.16 4.04
CA PRO A 234 -36.67 13.93 3.83
C PRO A 234 -35.75 14.08 2.62
N VAL A 235 -34.50 13.65 2.77
CA VAL A 235 -33.50 13.60 1.70
C VAL A 235 -32.76 12.27 1.76
N LYS A 236 -32.46 11.73 0.58
CA LYS A 236 -31.74 10.45 0.43
C LYS A 236 -30.43 10.69 -0.30
N PHE A 237 -29.33 10.14 0.22
CA PHE A 237 -28.03 10.14 -0.45
C PHE A 237 -27.59 8.72 -0.75
N ALA A 238 -27.31 8.45 -2.02
CA ALA A 238 -26.53 7.28 -2.42
C ALA A 238 -25.04 7.64 -2.33
N VAL A 239 -24.31 6.92 -1.49
CA VAL A 239 -22.87 7.06 -1.29
C VAL A 239 -22.16 5.85 -1.85
N THR A 240 -21.13 6.08 -2.65
CA THR A 240 -20.21 5.04 -3.12
C THR A 240 -18.78 5.42 -2.75
N LEU A 241 -18.10 4.51 -2.05
CA LEU A 241 -16.66 4.57 -1.78
C LEU A 241 -15.97 3.51 -2.62
N SER A 242 -15.15 3.92 -3.59
CA SER A 242 -14.37 3.00 -4.42
C SER A 242 -12.90 3.09 -4.04
N PHE A 243 -12.31 1.95 -3.70
CA PHE A 243 -10.90 1.87 -3.31
C PHE A 243 -10.07 1.32 -4.47
N SER A 244 -8.91 1.91 -4.72
CA SER A 244 -7.98 1.42 -5.74
C SER A 244 -6.52 1.65 -5.35
N GLN A 245 -5.64 0.86 -5.96
CA GLN A 245 -4.19 0.99 -5.88
C GLN A 245 -3.67 1.42 -7.27
N PRO A 246 -3.44 2.72 -7.52
CA PRO A 246 -3.22 3.24 -8.88
C PRO A 246 -1.99 2.69 -9.57
N ALA A 247 -0.84 2.68 -8.90
CA ALA A 247 0.42 2.16 -9.47
C ALA A 247 0.30 0.66 -9.81
N ALA A 248 -0.43 -0.10 -8.99
CA ALA A 248 -0.75 -1.49 -9.24
C ALA A 248 -1.94 -1.69 -10.20
N ARG A 249 -2.59 -0.62 -10.70
CA ARG A 249 -3.80 -0.68 -11.54
C ARG A 249 -4.84 -1.68 -11.02
N ARG A 250 -5.00 -1.72 -9.69
CA ARG A 250 -5.83 -2.68 -8.99
C ARG A 250 -7.03 -1.96 -8.41
N GLU A 251 -8.22 -2.35 -8.87
CA GLU A 251 -9.47 -1.99 -8.22
C GLU A 251 -9.67 -2.91 -7.02
N MET A 252 -10.08 -2.33 -5.89
CA MET A 252 -10.22 -3.05 -4.61
C MET A 252 -11.68 -3.24 -4.19
N GLY A 253 -12.61 -2.66 -4.95
CA GLY A 253 -14.04 -2.80 -4.75
C GLY A 253 -14.73 -1.48 -4.39
N ASP A 254 -16.05 -1.55 -4.42
CA ASP A 254 -16.95 -0.46 -4.06
C ASP A 254 -17.68 -0.80 -2.76
N TYR A 255 -17.90 0.19 -1.91
CA TYR A 255 -18.78 0.13 -0.76
C TYR A 255 -19.91 1.12 -0.94
N ARG A 256 -21.15 0.63 -0.92
CA ARG A 256 -22.34 1.42 -1.22
C ARG A 256 -23.24 1.50 0.00
N ALA A 257 -23.74 2.71 0.26
CA ALA A 257 -24.68 2.97 1.35
C ALA A 257 -25.78 3.93 0.90
N LEU A 258 -26.95 3.79 1.53
CA LEU A 258 -28.05 4.72 1.44
C LEU A 258 -28.22 5.45 2.76
N ILE A 259 -28.20 6.77 2.70
CA ILE A 259 -28.36 7.67 3.84
C ILE A 259 -29.72 8.35 3.73
N GLU A 260 -30.66 8.03 4.62
CA GLU A 260 -31.99 8.65 4.66
C GLU A 260 -32.12 9.56 5.88
N THR A 261 -32.03 10.89 5.66
CA THR A 261 -32.03 11.88 6.74
C THR A 261 -33.03 13.00 6.50
N GLY A 262 -33.43 13.66 7.58
CA GLY A 262 -34.12 14.94 7.52
C GLY A 262 -33.11 16.05 7.26
N ALA A 263 -33.49 17.03 6.45
CA ALA A 263 -32.72 18.25 6.25
C ALA A 263 -33.61 19.49 6.37
N TYR A 264 -33.14 20.49 7.10
CA TYR A 264 -33.80 21.79 7.23
C TYR A 264 -32.80 22.94 7.27
N ARG A 265 -33.28 24.16 7.10
CA ARG A 265 -32.47 25.38 7.23
C ARG A 265 -32.58 25.93 8.65
N ALA A 266 -31.46 26.11 9.33
CA ALA A 266 -31.43 26.77 10.63
C ALA A 266 -31.98 28.21 10.51
N PHE A 267 -32.88 28.58 11.41
CA PHE A 267 -33.60 29.86 11.33
C PHE A 267 -32.68 31.07 11.48
N GLU A 268 -31.67 30.98 12.33
CA GLU A 268 -30.76 32.10 12.63
C GLU A 268 -29.59 32.20 11.64
N SER A 269 -28.97 31.07 11.27
CA SER A 269 -27.78 31.06 10.41
C SER A 269 -28.09 30.83 8.93
N GLY A 270 -29.26 30.29 8.59
CA GLY A 270 -29.59 29.86 7.22
C GLY A 270 -28.76 28.67 6.73
N GLU A 271 -27.97 28.03 7.59
CA GLU A 271 -27.18 26.83 7.26
C GLU A 271 -28.07 25.60 7.15
N TRP A 272 -27.63 24.60 6.37
CA TRP A 272 -28.30 23.30 6.36
C TRP A 272 -27.95 22.53 7.62
N VAL A 273 -28.97 22.02 8.29
CA VAL A 273 -28.86 21.05 9.39
C VAL A 273 -29.45 19.74 8.91
N THR A 274 -28.71 18.66 9.12
CA THR A 274 -29.16 17.29 8.89
C THR A 274 -29.49 16.66 10.23
N GLU A 275 -30.53 15.83 10.26
CA GLU A 275 -30.93 15.04 11.45
C GLU A 275 -30.21 13.70 11.54
N GLN A 276 -29.25 13.48 10.62
CA GLN A 276 -28.36 12.33 10.58
C GLN A 276 -27.54 12.26 11.87
N ASP A 277 -27.40 11.06 12.44
CA ASP A 277 -26.38 10.79 13.42
C ASP A 277 -25.00 10.74 12.74
N GLU A 278 -24.05 11.51 13.25
CA GLU A 278 -22.68 11.53 12.74
C GLU A 278 -21.94 10.25 13.17
N GLU A 279 -22.30 9.66 14.33
CA GLU A 279 -21.69 8.43 14.87
C GLU A 279 -22.00 7.21 13.99
N ASP A 280 -23.25 7.05 13.55
CA ASP A 280 -23.65 5.97 12.63
C ASP A 280 -22.88 6.00 11.29
N LEU A 281 -22.64 7.21 10.76
CA LEU A 281 -21.83 7.39 9.56
C LEU A 281 -20.37 7.05 9.82
N GLU A 282 -19.80 7.53 10.92
CA GLU A 282 -18.42 7.24 11.31
C GLU A 282 -18.19 5.74 11.51
N ASP A 283 -19.11 5.04 12.18
CA ASP A 283 -19.04 3.60 12.41
C ASP A 283 -19.05 2.79 11.11
N TRP A 284 -19.89 3.18 10.16
CA TRP A 284 -19.86 2.56 8.83
C TRP A 284 -18.55 2.79 8.10
N VAL A 285 -18.07 4.03 8.08
CA VAL A 285 -16.79 4.36 7.45
C VAL A 285 -15.65 3.62 8.16
N ALA A 286 -15.71 3.46 9.48
CA ALA A 286 -14.74 2.70 10.26
C ALA A 286 -14.75 1.22 9.91
N ALA A 287 -15.92 0.62 9.69
CA ALA A 287 -16.04 -0.76 9.24
C ALA A 287 -15.46 -0.95 7.83
N VAL A 288 -15.83 -0.09 6.87
CA VAL A 288 -15.32 -0.11 5.49
C VAL A 288 -13.80 0.06 5.46
N THR A 289 -13.26 1.03 6.21
CA THR A 289 -11.81 1.30 6.23
C THR A 289 -11.02 0.21 6.94
N ARG A 290 -11.61 -0.49 7.92
CA ARG A 290 -11.00 -1.68 8.53
C ARG A 290 -10.91 -2.84 7.53
N GLU A 291 -12.00 -3.15 6.83
CA GLU A 291 -12.01 -4.19 5.79
C GLU A 291 -11.00 -3.90 4.67
N PHE A 292 -10.95 -2.64 4.23
CA PHE A 292 -9.93 -2.17 3.30
C PHE A 292 -8.50 -2.33 3.87
N SER A 293 -8.29 -2.00 5.14
CA SER A 293 -6.97 -2.14 5.75
C SER A 293 -6.53 -3.60 5.87
N ASP A 294 -7.44 -4.49 6.25
CA ASP A 294 -7.18 -5.92 6.38
C ASP A 294 -6.83 -6.54 5.02
N SER A 295 -7.57 -6.17 3.96
CA SER A 295 -7.32 -6.66 2.60
C SER A 295 -6.04 -6.13 1.94
N THR A 296 -5.54 -4.98 2.39
CA THR A 296 -4.32 -4.35 1.86
C THR A 296 -3.06 -4.64 2.69
N ALA A 297 -3.18 -5.27 3.86
CA ALA A 297 -2.09 -5.42 4.82
C ALA A 297 -0.84 -6.08 4.20
N CYS A 298 -1.04 -7.03 3.30
CA CYS A 298 0.03 -7.77 2.63
C CYS A 298 0.27 -7.35 1.18
N LEU A 299 -0.17 -6.15 0.79
CA LEU A 299 0.13 -5.59 -0.52
C LEU A 299 1.37 -4.71 -0.47
N PRO A 300 2.26 -4.79 -1.46
CA PRO A 300 3.41 -3.90 -1.52
C PRO A 300 2.97 -2.46 -1.76
N ARG A 301 3.67 -1.54 -1.12
CA ARG A 301 3.47 -0.09 -1.26
C ARG A 301 4.30 0.41 -2.45
N VAL A 302 3.73 0.28 -3.64
CA VAL A 302 4.43 0.53 -4.90
C VAL A 302 4.18 1.91 -5.49
N PHE A 303 5.19 2.45 -6.18
CA PHE A 303 5.12 3.66 -7.00
C PHE A 303 5.82 3.44 -8.34
N ALA A 304 5.46 4.23 -9.35
CA ALA A 304 6.04 4.10 -10.68
C ALA A 304 7.50 4.57 -10.71
N VAL A 305 8.33 3.84 -11.44
CA VAL A 305 9.73 4.18 -11.70
C VAL A 305 9.94 4.18 -13.22
N THR A 306 10.59 5.22 -13.72
CA THR A 306 10.92 5.38 -15.13
C THR A 306 12.44 5.43 -15.29
N ARG A 307 12.97 4.65 -16.21
CA ARG A 307 14.38 4.71 -16.59
C ARG A 307 14.58 5.85 -17.60
N ASP A 308 15.23 6.94 -17.18
CA ASP A 308 15.50 8.11 -18.03
C ASP A 308 16.83 8.00 -18.78
N GLY A 309 17.69 7.05 -18.41
CA GLY A 309 18.99 6.79 -19.03
C GLY A 309 19.65 5.50 -18.55
N ALA A 310 20.95 5.33 -18.83
CA ALA A 310 21.70 4.14 -18.41
C ALA A 310 21.84 4.03 -16.88
N GLU A 311 22.05 5.16 -16.20
CA GLU A 311 22.31 5.21 -14.75
C GLU A 311 21.33 6.12 -14.00
N ARG A 312 20.29 6.63 -14.68
CA ARG A 312 19.35 7.60 -14.09
C ARG A 312 17.92 7.12 -14.17
N PHE A 313 17.24 7.19 -13.03
CA PHE A 313 15.85 6.82 -12.86
C PHE A 313 15.06 7.98 -12.26
N SER A 314 13.87 8.22 -12.81
CA SER A 314 12.87 9.11 -12.24
C SER A 314 11.85 8.29 -11.47
N ILE A 315 11.51 8.75 -10.27
CA ILE A 315 10.63 8.07 -9.34
C ILE A 315 9.41 8.95 -9.09
N ASP A 316 8.21 8.36 -9.22
CA ASP A 316 6.95 9.04 -8.94
C ASP A 316 6.60 9.02 -7.43
N ALA A 317 7.60 9.32 -6.61
CA ALA A 317 7.52 9.40 -5.16
C ALA A 317 8.60 10.38 -4.64
N GLY A 318 8.24 11.21 -3.67
CA GLY A 318 9.14 12.19 -3.05
C GLY A 318 9.01 12.23 -1.53
N ARG A 319 9.46 13.31 -0.90
CA ARG A 319 9.52 13.45 0.57
C ARG A 319 8.18 13.24 1.25
N THR A 320 7.08 13.65 0.61
CA THR A 320 5.74 13.44 1.17
C THR A 320 5.39 11.96 1.29
N ARG A 321 6.00 11.08 0.50
CA ARG A 321 5.86 9.62 0.56
C ARG A 321 6.98 8.95 1.38
N GLY A 322 7.83 9.74 2.04
CA GLY A 322 8.96 9.23 2.82
C GLY A 322 10.21 8.94 2.00
N VAL A 323 10.24 9.29 0.71
CA VAL A 323 11.41 9.15 -0.15
C VAL A 323 12.35 10.34 0.06
N VAL A 324 13.54 10.10 0.60
CA VAL A 324 14.54 11.13 0.91
C VAL A 324 15.90 10.86 0.27
N GLU A 325 16.72 11.89 0.14
CA GLU A 325 18.08 11.76 -0.41
C GLU A 325 18.92 10.81 0.44
N GLY A 326 19.71 9.95 -0.22
CA GLY A 326 20.51 8.90 0.39
C GLY A 326 19.76 7.59 0.68
N GLN A 327 18.44 7.58 0.59
CA GLN A 327 17.63 6.38 0.82
C GLN A 327 17.75 5.38 -0.33
N TRP A 328 17.65 4.10 0.02
CA TRP A 328 17.59 3.01 -0.95
C TRP A 328 16.16 2.59 -1.25
N LEU A 329 15.90 2.24 -2.52
CA LEU A 329 14.63 1.77 -3.02
C LEU A 329 14.82 0.40 -3.67
N LEU A 330 13.91 -0.53 -3.40
CA LEU A 330 13.83 -1.78 -4.15
C LEU A 330 12.97 -1.52 -5.39
N VAL A 331 13.51 -1.80 -6.58
CA VAL A 331 12.81 -1.65 -7.85
C VAL A 331 12.80 -2.97 -8.60
N GLY A 332 11.67 -3.32 -9.20
CA GLY A 332 11.53 -4.52 -10.00
C GLY A 332 10.40 -4.43 -11.02
N ASP A 333 10.24 -5.49 -11.80
CA ASP A 333 9.13 -5.61 -12.77
C ASP A 333 7.77 -5.82 -12.07
N ARG A 334 6.71 -5.36 -12.73
CA ARG A 334 5.32 -5.47 -12.30
C ARG A 334 4.90 -6.91 -11.96
N GLU A 335 5.37 -7.92 -12.69
CA GLU A 335 4.98 -9.30 -12.45
C GLU A 335 5.34 -9.75 -11.04
N LEU A 336 6.54 -9.41 -10.55
CA LEU A 336 6.91 -9.63 -9.16
C LEU A 336 6.24 -8.64 -8.23
N MET A 337 6.37 -7.34 -8.51
CA MET A 337 6.01 -6.26 -7.59
C MET A 337 4.50 -6.11 -7.37
N VAL A 338 3.64 -6.61 -8.25
CA VAL A 338 2.18 -6.47 -8.16
C VAL A 338 1.46 -7.79 -8.28
N ASN A 339 1.82 -8.59 -9.28
CA ASN A 339 1.18 -9.87 -9.53
C ASN A 339 1.73 -10.99 -8.63
N ASN A 340 2.81 -10.71 -7.88
CA ASN A 340 3.50 -11.65 -6.99
C ASN A 340 3.96 -12.91 -7.74
N VAL A 341 4.39 -12.75 -8.98
CA VAL A 341 4.93 -13.82 -9.80
C VAL A 341 6.43 -13.88 -9.60
N VAL A 342 6.90 -15.00 -9.05
CA VAL A 342 8.32 -15.25 -8.82
C VAL A 342 8.82 -16.24 -9.88
N SER A 343 9.89 -15.85 -10.58
CA SER A 343 10.68 -16.65 -11.49
C SER A 343 12.09 -16.07 -11.54
N ASP A 344 13.06 -16.77 -12.16
CA ASP A 344 14.39 -16.19 -12.34
C ASP A 344 14.32 -14.89 -13.14
N MET A 345 13.48 -14.85 -14.17
CA MET A 345 13.29 -13.66 -14.98
C MET A 345 12.80 -12.47 -14.15
N THR A 346 11.88 -12.67 -13.21
CA THR A 346 11.39 -11.55 -12.40
C THR A 346 12.37 -11.18 -11.29
N LEU A 347 13.12 -12.13 -10.74
CA LEU A 347 14.18 -11.86 -9.75
C LEU A 347 15.38 -11.13 -10.35
N ASP A 348 15.74 -11.43 -11.60
CA ASP A 348 16.81 -10.76 -12.36
C ASP A 348 16.48 -9.29 -12.70
N THR A 349 15.20 -8.91 -12.61
CA THR A 349 14.79 -7.50 -12.79
C THR A 349 15.01 -6.65 -11.55
N LEU A 350 15.26 -7.26 -10.39
CA LEU A 350 15.39 -6.56 -9.12
C LEU A 350 16.68 -5.76 -9.04
N VAL A 351 16.56 -4.49 -8.70
CA VAL A 351 17.67 -3.55 -8.53
C VAL A 351 17.45 -2.67 -7.31
N MET A 352 18.53 -2.35 -6.62
CA MET A 352 18.55 -1.30 -5.61
C MET A 352 18.92 0.04 -6.23
N LEU A 353 18.10 1.05 -5.99
CA LEU A 353 18.34 2.43 -6.44
C LEU A 353 18.60 3.34 -5.24
N LYS A 354 19.68 4.13 -5.29
CA LYS A 354 20.01 5.15 -4.30
C LYS A 354 19.41 6.48 -4.73
N VAL A 355 18.56 7.07 -3.90
CA VAL A 355 17.97 8.38 -4.15
C VAL A 355 19.06 9.45 -4.07
N VAL A 356 19.34 10.10 -5.19
CA VAL A 356 20.33 11.17 -5.30
C VAL A 356 19.72 12.56 -5.10
N ARG A 357 18.42 12.70 -5.40
CA ARG A 357 17.68 13.96 -5.27
C ARG A 357 16.22 13.67 -4.98
N ALA A 358 15.62 14.39 -4.04
CA ALA A 358 14.19 14.28 -3.75
C ALA A 358 13.53 15.66 -3.59
N ASP A 359 12.45 15.88 -4.34
CA ASP A 359 11.48 16.95 -4.07
C ASP A 359 10.28 16.39 -3.28
N ASP A 360 9.24 17.20 -3.09
CA ASP A 360 8.10 16.78 -2.27
C ASP A 360 7.29 15.63 -2.88
N HIS A 361 7.30 15.47 -4.21
CA HIS A 361 6.44 14.51 -4.93
C HIS A 361 7.20 13.53 -5.82
N ARG A 362 8.44 13.84 -6.22
CA ARG A 362 9.27 13.02 -7.10
C ARG A 362 10.70 12.94 -6.59
N ALA A 363 11.40 11.93 -7.07
CA ALA A 363 12.81 11.72 -6.77
C ALA A 363 13.58 11.25 -8.01
N GLN A 364 14.89 11.41 -7.96
CA GLN A 364 15.82 10.82 -8.91
C GLN A 364 16.74 9.87 -8.16
N ALA A 365 17.05 8.76 -8.79
CA ALA A 365 17.93 7.75 -8.23
C ALA A 365 18.87 7.17 -9.26
N GLU A 366 19.96 6.60 -8.74
CA GLU A 366 21.01 5.94 -9.51
C GLU A 366 21.15 4.49 -8.98
N PRO A 367 21.46 3.51 -9.84
CA PRO A 367 21.54 2.12 -9.42
C PRO A 367 22.78 1.85 -8.57
N LEU A 368 22.73 0.77 -7.79
CA LEU A 368 23.90 0.25 -7.07
C LEU A 368 25.10 0.05 -8.04
N PRO A 369 26.31 0.57 -7.73
CA PRO A 369 27.44 0.59 -8.66
C PRO A 369 28.00 -0.79 -9.06
N SER A 370 27.71 -1.85 -8.30
CA SER A 370 28.31 -3.19 -8.44
C SER A 370 27.56 -4.15 -9.37
N GLY A 371 26.58 -3.69 -10.14
CA GLY A 371 26.26 -4.34 -11.43
C GLY A 371 25.53 -5.68 -11.41
N GLU A 372 24.57 -5.93 -10.51
CA GLU A 372 23.63 -7.07 -10.62
C GLU A 372 22.21 -6.64 -11.01
N GLY A 373 22.09 -5.93 -12.12
CA GLY A 373 20.82 -5.41 -12.62
C GLY A 373 20.81 -5.17 -14.12
N ALA A 374 21.35 -6.13 -14.88
CA ALA A 374 21.69 -5.95 -16.29
C ALA A 374 20.50 -5.93 -17.25
N LEU A 375 19.26 -6.23 -16.82
CA LEU A 375 18.15 -6.46 -17.74
C LEU A 375 16.87 -5.66 -17.43
N VAL A 376 17.01 -4.48 -16.83
CA VAL A 376 15.89 -3.55 -16.62
C VAL A 376 15.59 -2.77 -17.92
N SER A 377 15.21 -3.45 -18.99
CA SER A 377 14.93 -2.81 -20.31
C SER A 377 13.55 -3.13 -20.90
N GLN A 378 12.83 -4.10 -20.34
CA GLN A 378 11.53 -4.53 -20.86
C GLN A 378 10.52 -4.62 -19.71
N GLY A 379 9.72 -3.57 -19.49
CA GLY A 379 8.65 -3.62 -18.50
C GLY A 379 8.32 -2.29 -17.84
N GLU A 380 7.16 -2.25 -17.18
CA GLU A 380 6.77 -1.19 -16.24
C GLU A 380 7.49 -1.44 -14.92
N LEU A 381 8.31 -0.48 -14.47
CA LEU A 381 9.07 -0.63 -13.24
C LEU A 381 8.32 -0.02 -12.07
N LEU A 382 8.36 -0.75 -10.95
CA LEU A 382 7.74 -0.33 -9.71
C LEU A 382 8.77 -0.34 -8.60
N GLY A 383 8.76 0.72 -7.80
CA GLY A 383 9.61 0.87 -6.63
C GLY A 383 8.81 0.71 -5.34
N THR A 384 9.48 0.23 -4.29
CA THR A 384 8.96 0.23 -2.92
C THR A 384 10.06 0.60 -1.93
N LEU A 385 9.65 1.04 -0.73
CA LEU A 385 10.58 1.33 0.36
C LEU A 385 10.96 0.01 1.05
N PRO A 386 12.27 -0.29 1.22
CA PRO A 386 12.77 -1.45 1.96
C PRO A 386 12.34 -1.53 3.42
#